data_AF-A0A561UQD3-F1
#
_entry.id   AF-A0A561UQD3-F1
#
_cell.length_a   1.000
_cell.length_b   1.000
_cell.length_c   1.000
_cell.angle_alpha   90.00
_cell.angle_beta   90.00
_cell.angle_gamma   90.00
#
_symmetry.space_group_name_H-M   'P 1'
#
loop_
_entity.id
_entity.type
_entity.pdbx_description
1 polymer ?
#
loop_
_entity_poly.entity_id
_entity_poly.type
_entity_poly.pdbx_seq_one_letter_code
_entity_poly.pdbx_strand_id
1 'polypeptide(L)'
;MLERSMTEGLEGRLRDWRMRSPVAEVLDTVVLCAAAVVIAVVVVDDVVSWPTDRVLLAHDRLSVLAGWLLFPSMLWLMPSMMVTFPVRRHEGREVRVAARARLRRLYLPTRRHALAQGALLLLCVGVMVGGFAFGFAKGGAQELPGPRYQVSTEDVQHYAWTDVTPREYDRWQARYVREDGVLLLFGLFMVAGGTVLRRSRTAARG
;
A
#
# COMPACT_ATOMS: atom_id res chain seq x y z
N MET A 1 36.59 17.74 -0.21
CA MET A 1 36.41 17.59 1.26
C MET A 1 35.26 18.46 1.79
N LEU A 2 35.07 19.69 1.29
CA LEU A 2 33.99 20.61 1.67
C LEU A 2 32.56 20.15 1.28
N GLU A 3 32.35 19.50 0.15
CA GLU A 3 31.00 19.03 -0.24
C GLU A 3 30.44 17.95 0.70
N ARG A 4 31.31 17.09 1.23
CA ARG A 4 30.90 15.98 2.11
C ARG A 4 30.41 16.46 3.48
N SER A 5 31.04 17.51 4.03
CA SER A 5 30.60 18.09 5.31
C SER A 5 29.27 18.83 5.19
N MET A 6 29.01 19.46 4.04
CA MET A 6 27.73 20.11 3.76
C MET A 6 26.57 19.12 3.66
N THR A 7 26.76 17.99 2.96
CA THR A 7 25.70 16.98 2.80
C THR A 7 25.37 16.28 4.12
N GLU A 8 26.38 15.91 4.91
CA GLU A 8 26.19 15.29 6.22
C GLU A 8 25.45 16.23 7.20
N GLY A 9 25.76 17.53 7.16
CA GLY A 9 25.06 18.55 7.95
C GLY A 9 23.61 18.80 7.51
N LEU A 10 23.28 18.60 6.22
CA LEU A 10 21.91 18.75 5.71
C LEU A 10 21.06 17.52 6.04
N GLU A 11 21.61 16.31 5.89
CA GLU A 11 20.96 15.06 6.29
C GLU A 11 20.59 15.03 7.78
N GLY A 12 21.52 15.47 8.65
CA GLY A 12 21.27 15.58 10.09
C GLY A 12 20.10 16.52 10.41
N ARG A 13 20.09 17.72 9.81
CA ARG A 13 19.03 18.70 10.00
C ARG A 13 17.67 18.22 9.50
N LEU A 14 17.62 17.58 8.34
CA LEU A 14 16.39 17.01 7.79
C LEU A 14 15.82 15.91 8.67
N ARG A 15 16.70 15.02 9.16
CA ARG A 15 16.29 13.96 10.09
C ARG A 15 15.78 14.53 11.40
N ASP A 16 16.46 15.50 11.98
CA ASP A 16 16.01 16.13 13.23
C ASP A 16 14.66 16.84 13.05
N TRP A 17 14.49 17.57 11.95
CA TRP A 17 13.21 18.16 11.58
C TRP A 17 12.12 17.08 11.47
N ARG A 18 12.37 15.99 10.72
CA ARG A 18 11.39 14.91 10.51
C ARG A 18 10.94 14.24 11.81
N MET A 19 11.87 14.08 12.76
CA MET A 19 11.62 13.41 14.03
C MET A 19 10.92 14.32 15.06
N ARG A 20 11.06 15.64 14.95
CA ARG A 20 10.49 16.60 15.91
C ARG A 20 9.28 17.37 15.38
N SER A 21 9.15 17.52 14.06
CA SER A 21 8.13 18.35 13.42
C SER A 21 6.71 17.79 13.59
N PRO A 22 5.73 18.55 14.10
CA PRO A 22 4.34 18.11 14.20
C PRO A 22 3.69 17.90 12.83
N VAL A 23 4.11 18.64 11.81
CA VAL A 23 3.62 18.48 10.43
C VAL A 23 3.90 17.07 9.90
N ALA A 24 5.11 16.56 10.15
CA ALA A 24 5.47 15.21 9.74
C ALA A 24 4.63 14.13 10.45
N GLU A 25 4.20 14.38 11.69
CA GLU A 25 3.35 13.46 12.45
C GLU A 25 1.92 13.42 11.93
N VAL A 26 1.39 14.58 11.53
CA VAL A 26 0.10 14.67 10.84
C VAL A 26 0.16 13.91 9.52
N LEU A 27 1.18 14.14 8.71
CA LEU A 27 1.34 13.46 7.41
C LEU A 27 1.50 11.94 7.57
N ASP A 28 2.25 11.46 8.57
CA ASP A 28 2.34 10.03 8.86
C ASP A 28 0.98 9.42 9.23
N THR A 29 0.16 10.17 9.96
CA THR A 29 -1.19 9.75 10.34
C THR A 29 -2.10 9.72 9.12
N VAL A 30 -2.02 10.71 8.24
CA VAL A 30 -2.76 10.73 6.97
C VAL A 30 -2.40 9.52 6.10
N VAL A 31 -1.10 9.18 5.99
CA VAL A 31 -0.66 7.98 5.24
C VAL A 31 -1.22 6.70 5.85
N LEU A 32 -1.23 6.57 7.19
CA LEU A 32 -1.81 5.41 7.85
C LEU A 32 -3.33 5.31 7.63
N CYS A 33 -4.04 6.43 7.69
CA CYS A 33 -5.48 6.48 7.40
C CYS A 33 -5.77 6.12 5.94
N ALA A 34 -5.03 6.68 4.99
CA ALA A 34 -5.14 6.35 3.58
C ALA A 34 -4.91 4.86 3.34
N ALA A 35 -3.89 4.28 3.98
CA ALA A 35 -3.61 2.85 3.91
C ALA A 35 -4.75 1.99 4.47
N ALA A 36 -5.32 2.39 5.61
CA ALA A 36 -6.44 1.70 6.21
C ALA A 36 -7.69 1.75 5.31
N VAL A 37 -7.96 2.90 4.69
CA VAL A 37 -9.07 3.06 3.72
C VAL A 37 -8.85 2.17 2.50
N VAL A 38 -7.66 2.18 1.89
CA VAL A 38 -7.36 1.33 0.74
C VAL A 38 -7.55 -0.15 1.09
N ILE A 39 -7.00 -0.61 2.22
CA ILE A 39 -7.16 -2.01 2.63
C ILE A 39 -8.63 -2.33 2.88
N ALA A 40 -9.35 -1.49 3.62
CA ALA A 40 -10.75 -1.75 3.95
C ALA A 40 -11.63 -1.83 2.69
N VAL A 41 -11.45 -0.88 1.77
CA VAL A 41 -12.20 -0.85 0.51
C VAL A 41 -11.92 -2.10 -0.31
N VAL A 42 -10.65 -2.46 -0.52
CA VAL A 42 -10.29 -3.63 -1.33
C VAL A 42 -10.76 -4.93 -0.69
N VAL A 43 -10.58 -5.10 0.62
CA VAL A 43 -11.05 -6.30 1.34
C VAL A 43 -12.57 -6.44 1.26
N VAL A 44 -13.31 -5.34 1.49
CA VAL A 44 -14.77 -5.38 1.46
C VAL A 44 -15.27 -5.67 0.06
N ASP A 45 -14.71 -5.03 -0.96
CA ASP A 45 -15.11 -5.21 -2.35
C ASP A 45 -14.81 -6.64 -2.83
N ASP A 46 -13.62 -7.16 -2.52
CA ASP A 46 -13.22 -8.52 -2.88
C ASP A 46 -14.12 -9.57 -2.21
N VAL A 47 -14.32 -9.48 -0.89
CA VAL A 47 -15.17 -10.43 -0.13
C VAL A 47 -16.63 -10.42 -0.59
N VAL A 48 -17.18 -9.24 -0.91
CA VAL A 48 -18.56 -9.13 -1.43
C VAL A 48 -18.67 -9.65 -2.86
N SER A 49 -17.61 -9.50 -3.66
CA SER A 49 -17.58 -9.97 -5.04
C SER A 49 -17.64 -11.49 -5.14
N TRP A 50 -17.02 -12.24 -4.22
CA TRP A 50 -16.90 -13.71 -4.30
C TRP A 50 -18.24 -14.45 -4.41
N PRO A 51 -19.28 -14.18 -3.59
CA PRO A 51 -20.54 -14.90 -3.65
C PRO A 51 -21.53 -14.38 -4.71
N THR A 52 -21.40 -13.12 -5.18
CA THR A 52 -22.47 -12.46 -5.96
C THR A 52 -22.05 -11.96 -7.35
N ASP A 53 -20.77 -12.01 -7.69
CA ASP A 53 -20.19 -11.36 -8.88
C ASP A 53 -20.58 -9.87 -8.99
N ARG A 54 -20.96 -9.25 -7.86
CA ARG A 54 -21.27 -7.82 -7.77
C ARG A 54 -20.14 -7.10 -7.08
N VAL A 55 -19.84 -5.92 -7.59
CA VAL A 55 -18.76 -5.06 -7.13
C VAL A 55 -19.37 -3.77 -6.59
N LEU A 56 -18.91 -3.34 -5.42
CA LEU A 56 -19.33 -2.10 -4.77
C LEU A 56 -18.72 -0.89 -5.46
N LEU A 57 -17.49 -1.03 -5.95
CA LEU A 57 -16.80 -0.01 -6.71
C LEU A 57 -16.41 -0.57 -8.07
N ALA A 58 -16.76 0.16 -9.13
CA ALA A 58 -16.25 -0.15 -10.44
C ALA A 58 -14.71 -0.11 -10.44
N HIS A 59 -14.08 -1.05 -11.17
CA HIS A 59 -12.63 -1.18 -11.26
C HIS A 59 -11.92 0.15 -11.59
N ASP A 60 -12.47 0.96 -12.49
CA ASP A 60 -11.92 2.28 -12.83
C ASP A 60 -11.92 3.25 -11.64
N ARG A 61 -12.96 3.22 -10.81
CA ARG A 61 -13.06 4.07 -9.61
C ARG A 61 -12.09 3.60 -8.52
N LEU A 62 -11.90 2.29 -8.38
CA LEU A 62 -10.93 1.70 -7.48
C LEU A 62 -9.50 2.13 -7.88
N SER A 63 -9.19 2.07 -9.18
CA SER A 63 -7.91 2.52 -9.73
C SER A 63 -7.66 4.02 -9.53
N VAL A 64 -8.68 4.86 -9.75
CA VAL A 64 -8.59 6.30 -9.50
C VAL A 64 -8.39 6.59 -8.01
N LEU A 65 -9.15 5.93 -7.13
CA LEU A 65 -9.00 6.06 -5.68
C LEU A 65 -7.60 5.64 -5.22
N ALA A 66 -7.09 4.52 -5.74
CA ALA A 66 -5.74 4.06 -5.51
C ALA A 66 -4.71 5.09 -5.98
N GLY A 67 -4.88 5.67 -7.18
CA GLY A 67 -4.02 6.75 -7.67
C GLY A 67 -3.98 7.94 -6.71
N TRP A 68 -5.14 8.41 -6.25
CA TRP A 68 -5.24 9.56 -5.34
C TRP A 68 -4.71 9.30 -3.94
N LEU A 69 -4.83 8.08 -3.41
CA LEU A 69 -4.40 7.76 -2.05
C LEU A 69 -2.97 7.23 -2.01
N LEU A 70 -2.61 6.31 -2.91
CA LEU A 70 -1.29 5.66 -2.92
C LEU A 70 -0.19 6.60 -3.37
N PHE A 71 -0.39 7.33 -4.47
CA PHE A 71 0.68 8.15 -5.05
C PHE A 71 1.22 9.22 -4.08
N PRO A 72 0.39 10.11 -3.50
CA PRO A 72 0.91 11.11 -2.55
C PRO A 72 1.43 10.46 -1.27
N SER A 73 0.82 9.37 -0.81
CA SER A 73 1.27 8.64 0.37
C SER A 73 2.64 8.00 0.17
N MET A 74 2.90 7.42 -1.01
CA MET A 74 4.20 6.88 -1.40
C MET A 74 5.26 7.96 -1.51
N LEU A 75 4.92 9.10 -2.13
CA LEU A 75 5.81 10.25 -2.24
C LEU A 75 6.22 10.83 -0.88
N TRP A 76 5.36 10.72 0.14
CA TRP A 76 5.72 11.09 1.50
C TRP A 76 6.50 9.98 2.22
N LEU A 77 6.05 8.74 2.10
CA LEU A 77 6.56 7.61 2.87
C LEU A 77 7.98 7.23 2.46
N MET A 78 8.28 7.15 1.16
CA MET A 78 9.59 6.70 0.67
C MET A 78 10.72 7.65 1.11
N PRO A 79 10.65 8.97 0.89
CA PRO A 79 11.68 9.89 1.39
C PRO A 79 11.74 9.91 2.92
N SER A 80 10.59 9.82 3.61
CA SER A 80 10.57 9.73 5.07
C SER A 80 11.34 8.52 5.61
N MET A 81 11.18 7.36 4.96
CA MET A 81 11.93 6.14 5.31
C MET A 81 13.42 6.32 5.03
N MET A 82 13.80 6.90 3.89
CA MET A 82 15.20 7.14 3.53
C MET A 82 15.90 8.10 4.51
N VAL A 83 15.22 9.19 4.91
CA VAL A 83 15.74 10.18 5.87
C VAL A 83 15.88 9.58 7.27
N THR A 84 14.93 8.73 7.67
CA THR A 84 14.92 8.12 9.02
C THR A 84 15.92 6.97 9.14
N PHE A 85 16.07 6.18 8.08
CA PHE A 85 16.93 5.01 8.02
C PHE A 85 17.94 5.14 6.87
N PRO A 86 18.94 6.04 6.98
CA PRO A 86 19.93 6.21 5.93
C PRO A 86 20.69 4.90 5.71
N VAL A 87 20.87 4.53 4.43
CA VAL A 87 21.64 3.34 4.03
C VAL A 87 23.13 3.60 4.26
N ARG A 88 23.61 3.32 5.47
CA ARG A 88 25.02 3.54 5.83
C ARG A 88 25.90 2.45 5.19
N ARG A 89 26.60 2.80 4.10
CA ARG A 89 27.43 1.86 3.32
C ARG A 89 28.73 1.44 4.02
N HIS A 90 29.26 2.19 4.99
CA HIS A 90 30.56 1.94 5.62
C HIS A 90 30.55 2.12 7.14
N GLU A 91 29.94 1.19 7.85
CA GLU A 91 30.07 1.12 9.32
C GLU A 91 30.59 -0.24 9.75
N GLY A 92 31.43 -0.23 10.80
CA GLY A 92 32.01 -1.42 11.40
C GLY A 92 30.97 -2.43 11.88
N ARG A 93 31.40 -3.68 12.06
CA ARG A 93 30.52 -4.82 12.40
C ARG A 93 29.64 -4.55 13.63
N GLU A 94 30.18 -3.88 14.64
CA GLU A 94 29.47 -3.55 15.88
C GLU A 94 28.31 -2.57 15.67
N VAL A 95 28.52 -1.52 14.87
CA VAL A 95 27.48 -0.53 14.55
C VAL A 95 26.37 -1.18 13.74
N ARG A 96 26.71 -2.09 12.82
CA ARG A 96 25.71 -2.88 12.07
C ARG A 96 24.88 -3.79 12.98
N VAL A 97 25.49 -4.41 13.98
CA VAL A 97 24.78 -5.25 14.96
C VAL A 97 23.85 -4.40 15.83
N ALA A 98 24.31 -3.26 16.31
CA ALA A 98 23.49 -2.31 17.08
C ALA A 98 22.31 -1.76 16.25
N ALA A 99 22.56 -1.40 14.99
CA ALA A 99 21.52 -0.95 14.06
C ALA A 99 20.48 -2.04 13.79
N ARG A 100 20.91 -3.28 13.58
CA ARG A 100 20.00 -4.43 13.45
C ARG A 100 19.19 -4.68 14.71
N ALA A 101 19.79 -4.62 15.89
CA ALA A 101 19.07 -4.78 17.16
C ALA A 101 18.01 -3.69 17.36
N ARG A 102 18.34 -2.44 16.98
CA ARG A 102 17.41 -1.31 17.00
C ARG A 102 16.25 -1.49 16.01
N LEU A 103 16.55 -1.86 14.76
CA LEU A 103 15.53 -2.19 13.77
C LEU A 103 14.65 -3.33 14.27
N ARG A 104 15.25 -4.39 14.82
CA ARG A 104 14.52 -5.52 15.38
C ARG A 104 13.53 -5.08 16.46
N ARG A 105 13.87 -4.11 17.33
CA ARG A 105 12.92 -3.54 18.32
C ARG A 105 11.80 -2.71 17.69
N LEU A 106 12.07 -1.98 16.61
CA LEU A 106 11.05 -1.21 15.89
C LEU A 106 10.07 -2.12 15.14
N TYR A 107 10.61 -3.19 14.53
CA TYR A 107 9.89 -4.19 13.78
C TYR A 107 9.25 -5.29 14.64
N LEU A 108 9.69 -5.50 15.89
CA LEU A 108 9.06 -6.39 16.87
C LEU A 108 8.09 -5.60 17.75
N PRO A 109 6.82 -5.49 17.34
CA PRO A 109 5.77 -4.91 18.17
C PRO A 109 5.66 -5.56 19.56
N THR A 110 5.02 -4.85 20.49
CA THR A 110 4.41 -5.49 21.66
C THR A 110 3.44 -6.58 21.22
N ARG A 111 3.27 -7.64 22.02
CA ARG A 111 2.48 -8.83 21.65
C ARG A 111 1.10 -8.49 21.04
N ARG A 112 0.42 -7.46 21.55
CA ARG A 112 -0.87 -6.99 21.01
C ARG A 112 -0.77 -6.42 19.60
N HIS A 113 0.20 -5.56 19.34
CA HIS A 113 0.43 -4.99 18.00
C HIS A 113 0.92 -6.07 17.03
N ALA A 114 1.69 -7.05 17.52
CA ALA A 114 2.15 -8.20 16.74
C ALA A 114 0.97 -9.02 16.25
N LEU A 115 0.03 -9.31 17.16
CA LEU A 115 -1.20 -10.04 16.83
C LEU A 115 -2.08 -9.24 15.86
N ALA A 116 -2.26 -7.94 16.07
CA ALA A 116 -3.08 -7.11 15.18
C ALA A 116 -2.47 -7.02 13.76
N GLN A 117 -1.16 -6.78 13.65
CA GLN A 117 -0.47 -6.74 12.36
C GLN A 117 -0.43 -8.13 11.70
N GLY A 118 -0.26 -9.20 12.49
CA GLY A 118 -0.32 -10.58 12.01
C GLY A 118 -1.70 -10.96 11.51
N ALA A 119 -2.77 -10.61 12.22
CA ALA A 119 -4.14 -10.85 11.80
C ALA A 119 -4.48 -10.07 10.53
N LEU A 120 -4.06 -8.80 10.44
CA LEU A 120 -4.22 -7.99 9.23
C LEU A 120 -3.48 -8.60 8.04
N LEU A 121 -2.22 -9.03 8.24
CA LEU A 121 -1.43 -9.68 7.19
C LEU A 121 -2.11 -10.98 6.74
N LEU A 122 -2.55 -11.82 7.66
CA LEU A 122 -3.25 -13.06 7.35
C LEU A 122 -4.55 -12.80 6.60
N LEU A 123 -5.31 -11.78 7.00
CA LEU A 123 -6.52 -11.35 6.28
C LEU A 123 -6.18 -10.95 4.84
N CYS A 124 -5.22 -10.04 4.65
CA CYS A 124 -4.81 -9.59 3.32
C CYS A 124 -4.26 -10.73 2.44
N VAL A 125 -3.47 -11.64 3.03
CA VAL A 125 -2.98 -12.83 2.31
C VAL A 125 -4.13 -13.76 1.94
N GLY A 126 -5.08 -13.98 2.84
CA GLY A 126 -6.26 -14.81 2.57
C GLY A 126 -7.12 -14.23 1.45
N VAL A 127 -7.35 -12.92 1.47
CA VAL A 127 -8.07 -12.19 0.41
C VAL A 127 -7.32 -12.31 -0.92
N MET A 128 -6.01 -12.05 -0.93
CA MET A 128 -5.19 -12.18 -2.14
C MET A 128 -5.18 -13.61 -2.72
N VAL A 129 -4.99 -14.63 -1.87
CA VAL A 129 -5.02 -16.04 -2.30
C VAL A 129 -6.40 -16.43 -2.80
N GLY A 130 -7.47 -15.96 -2.15
CA GLY A 130 -8.85 -16.14 -2.60
C GLY A 130 -9.08 -15.50 -3.97
N GLY A 131 -8.75 -14.22 -4.14
CA GLY A 131 -8.85 -13.51 -5.41
C GLY A 131 -8.13 -14.25 -6.55
N PHE A 132 -6.88 -14.67 -6.33
CA PHE A 132 -6.13 -15.45 -7.31
C PHE A 132 -6.75 -16.83 -7.62
N ALA A 133 -7.35 -17.50 -6.62
CA ALA A 133 -8.00 -18.79 -6.83
C ALA A 133 -9.32 -18.67 -7.62
N PHE A 134 -10.03 -17.54 -7.51
CA PHE A 134 -11.35 -17.34 -8.12
C PHE A 134 -11.35 -16.54 -9.43
N GLY A 135 -10.18 -16.10 -9.92
CA GLY A 135 -10.01 -15.69 -11.31
C GLY A 135 -8.93 -14.65 -11.52
N PHE A 136 -7.98 -14.97 -12.40
CA PHE A 136 -7.03 -14.02 -12.98
C PHE A 136 -7.67 -13.43 -14.23
N ALA A 137 -7.73 -12.10 -14.36
CA ALA A 137 -8.27 -11.43 -15.54
C ALA A 137 -7.54 -10.11 -15.76
N LYS A 138 -6.61 -10.09 -16.72
CA LYS A 138 -5.96 -8.84 -17.15
C LYS A 138 -6.82 -8.14 -18.17
N GLY A 139 -7.03 -6.83 -17.99
CA GLY A 139 -7.88 -6.06 -18.88
C GLY A 139 -8.57 -4.88 -18.21
N GLY A 140 -9.72 -4.50 -18.75
CA GLY A 140 -10.57 -3.45 -18.21
C GLY A 140 -12.03 -3.63 -18.58
N ALA A 141 -12.92 -2.99 -17.81
CA ALA A 141 -14.35 -2.98 -18.04
C ALA A 141 -14.87 -1.54 -17.98
N GLN A 142 -15.48 -1.05 -19.06
CA GLN A 142 -16.01 0.30 -19.14
C GLN A 142 -17.50 0.31 -19.52
N GLU A 143 -18.25 1.20 -18.87
CA GLU A 143 -19.63 1.50 -19.23
C GLU A 143 -19.65 2.74 -20.13
N LEU A 144 -20.22 2.61 -21.33
CA LEU A 144 -20.36 3.71 -22.29
C LEU A 144 -21.71 4.43 -22.08
N PRO A 145 -21.87 5.67 -22.58
CA PRO A 145 -23.17 6.34 -22.55
C PRO A 145 -24.28 5.50 -23.21
N GLY A 146 -25.31 5.16 -22.42
CA GLY A 146 -26.41 4.26 -22.83
C GLY A 146 -26.26 2.84 -22.27
N PRO A 147 -27.08 1.86 -22.69
CA PRO A 147 -27.02 0.47 -22.20
C PRO A 147 -25.92 -0.33 -22.94
N ARG A 148 -24.70 0.22 -23.00
CA ARG A 148 -23.56 -0.38 -23.72
C ARG A 148 -22.43 -0.65 -22.76
N TYR A 149 -22.04 -1.92 -22.69
CA TYR A 149 -21.00 -2.41 -21.78
C TYR A 149 -19.87 -3.00 -22.60
N GLN A 150 -18.65 -2.57 -22.31
CA GLN A 150 -17.47 -3.04 -23.01
C GLN A 150 -16.47 -3.63 -22.04
N VAL A 151 -15.83 -4.69 -22.49
CA VAL A 151 -14.78 -5.37 -21.76
C VAL A 151 -13.60 -5.60 -22.70
N SER A 152 -12.39 -5.38 -22.20
CA SER A 152 -11.13 -5.69 -22.88
C SER A 152 -10.41 -6.73 -22.04
N THR A 153 -10.17 -7.92 -22.57
CA THR A 153 -9.49 -9.00 -21.86
C THR A 153 -8.44 -9.62 -22.77
N GLU A 154 -7.42 -10.26 -22.20
CA GLU A 154 -6.49 -11.07 -22.98
C GLU A 154 -7.21 -12.21 -23.73
N ASP A 155 -8.21 -12.82 -23.08
CA ASP A 155 -8.99 -13.95 -23.60
C ASP A 155 -9.95 -13.56 -24.73
N VAL A 156 -10.34 -12.29 -24.82
CA VAL A 156 -11.33 -11.78 -25.79
C VAL A 156 -10.64 -10.80 -26.74
N GLN A 157 -10.34 -11.27 -27.94
CA GLN A 157 -9.73 -10.47 -29.03
C GLN A 157 -8.44 -9.72 -28.63
N HIS A 158 -7.58 -10.30 -27.79
CA HIS A 158 -6.24 -9.75 -27.47
C HIS A 158 -6.29 -8.28 -27.02
N TYR A 159 -7.05 -7.99 -25.97
CA TYR A 159 -7.24 -6.64 -25.41
C TYR A 159 -8.06 -5.66 -26.27
N ALA A 160 -8.71 -6.12 -27.35
CA ALA A 160 -9.69 -5.29 -28.05
C ALA A 160 -10.98 -5.11 -27.22
N TRP A 161 -11.51 -3.90 -27.19
CA TRP A 161 -12.79 -3.61 -26.53
C TRP A 161 -13.94 -4.30 -27.26
N THR A 162 -14.63 -5.18 -26.56
CA THR A 162 -15.76 -5.96 -27.10
C THR A 162 -17.03 -5.62 -26.34
N ASP A 163 -18.12 -5.41 -27.08
CA ASP A 163 -19.46 -5.19 -26.50
C ASP A 163 -19.95 -6.51 -25.86
N VAL A 164 -20.37 -6.45 -24.60
CA VAL A 164 -20.84 -7.60 -23.82
C VAL A 164 -22.21 -7.33 -23.21
N THR A 165 -22.89 -8.40 -22.78
CA THR A 165 -24.15 -8.26 -22.05
C THR A 165 -23.92 -7.72 -20.62
N PRO A 166 -24.91 -7.11 -19.96
CA PRO A 166 -24.76 -6.59 -18.60
C PRO A 166 -24.31 -7.65 -17.58
N ARG A 167 -24.80 -8.88 -17.71
CA ARG A 167 -24.40 -9.99 -16.82
C ARG A 167 -22.95 -10.42 -17.02
N GLU A 168 -22.48 -10.40 -18.26
CA GLU A 168 -21.07 -10.68 -18.56
C GLU A 168 -20.16 -9.55 -18.09
N TYR A 169 -20.62 -8.30 -18.20
CA TYR A 169 -19.94 -7.14 -17.66
C TYR A 169 -19.71 -7.27 -16.15
N ASP A 170 -20.77 -7.52 -15.37
CA ASP A 170 -20.67 -7.69 -13.91
C ASP A 170 -19.66 -8.78 -13.53
N ARG A 171 -19.71 -9.91 -14.25
CA ARG A 171 -18.79 -11.04 -14.03
C ARG A 171 -17.34 -10.68 -14.30
N TRP A 172 -17.07 -9.94 -15.38
CA TRP A 172 -15.71 -9.48 -15.69
C TRP A 172 -15.24 -8.42 -14.70
N GLN A 173 -16.11 -7.49 -14.32
CA GLN A 173 -15.82 -6.46 -13.33
C GLN A 173 -15.43 -7.07 -11.97
N ALA A 174 -16.16 -8.09 -11.52
CA ALA A 174 -15.82 -8.85 -10.31
C ALA A 174 -14.47 -9.56 -10.43
N ARG A 175 -14.11 -10.09 -11.61
CA ARG A 175 -12.78 -10.69 -11.84
C ARG A 175 -11.65 -9.67 -11.79
N TYR A 176 -11.83 -8.49 -12.39
CA TYR A 176 -10.83 -7.42 -12.35
C TYR A 176 -10.56 -6.93 -10.93
N VAL A 177 -11.61 -6.72 -10.14
CA VAL A 177 -11.46 -6.29 -8.74
C VAL A 177 -10.77 -7.37 -7.88
N ARG A 178 -11.02 -8.66 -8.13
CA ARG A 178 -10.31 -9.77 -7.46
C ARG A 178 -8.80 -9.76 -7.77
N GLU A 179 -8.39 -9.28 -8.95
CA GLU A 179 -6.98 -9.16 -9.33
C GLU A 179 -6.27 -7.97 -8.66
N ASP A 180 -7.01 -6.96 -8.18
CA ASP A 180 -6.48 -5.77 -7.51
C ASP A 180 -5.87 -6.05 -6.12
N GLY A 181 -5.59 -7.30 -5.77
CA GLY A 181 -4.83 -7.69 -4.59
C GLY A 181 -3.46 -7.01 -4.48
N VAL A 182 -2.89 -6.51 -5.59
CA VAL A 182 -1.70 -5.66 -5.59
C VAL A 182 -1.89 -4.39 -4.74
N LEU A 183 -3.10 -3.81 -4.71
CA LEU A 183 -3.42 -2.66 -3.86
C LEU A 183 -3.32 -3.00 -2.36
N LEU A 184 -3.64 -4.24 -1.97
CA LEU A 184 -3.44 -4.71 -0.59
C LEU A 184 -1.96 -4.73 -0.22
N LEU A 185 -1.06 -5.07 -1.14
CA LEU A 185 0.38 -5.02 -0.90
C LEU A 185 0.84 -3.60 -0.62
N PHE A 186 0.41 -2.63 -1.43
CA PHE A 186 0.74 -1.23 -1.22
C PHE A 186 0.14 -0.69 0.09
N GLY A 187 -1.11 -1.06 0.40
CA GLY A 187 -1.75 -0.76 1.68
C GLY A 187 -0.95 -1.29 2.87
N LEU A 188 -0.59 -2.58 2.85
CA LEU A 188 0.21 -3.22 3.88
C LEU A 188 1.59 -2.57 4.03
N PHE A 189 2.24 -2.26 2.91
CA PHE A 189 3.53 -1.58 2.90
C PHE A 189 3.43 -0.20 3.57
N MET A 190 2.37 0.57 3.31
CA MET A 190 2.14 1.86 3.98
C MET A 190 1.89 1.69 5.48
N VAL A 191 1.06 0.72 5.88
CA VAL A 191 0.83 0.44 7.31
C VAL A 191 2.14 0.07 8.01
N ALA A 192 2.93 -0.82 7.40
CA ALA A 192 4.22 -1.23 7.95
C ALA A 192 5.20 -0.05 8.04
N GLY A 193 5.39 0.69 6.95
CA GLY A 193 6.30 1.85 6.91
C GLY A 193 5.88 2.96 7.88
N GLY A 194 4.60 3.35 7.86
CA GLY A 194 4.05 4.39 8.73
C GLY A 194 4.12 4.02 10.21
N THR A 195 3.86 2.75 10.56
CA THR A 195 4.01 2.29 11.95
C THR A 195 5.46 2.28 12.42
N VAL A 196 6.40 1.88 11.56
CA VAL A 196 7.84 1.93 11.85
C VAL A 196 8.31 3.37 12.04
N LEU A 197 7.87 4.31 11.21
CA LEU A 197 8.18 5.74 11.35
C LEU A 197 7.61 6.35 12.64
N ARG A 198 6.36 6.03 13.00
CA ARG A 198 5.79 6.47 14.28
C ARG A 198 6.56 5.90 15.47
N ARG A 199 6.93 4.61 15.43
CA ARG A 199 7.70 3.97 16.51
C ARG A 199 9.10 4.53 16.65
N SER A 200 9.79 4.79 15.53
CA SER A 200 11.13 5.37 15.56
C SER A 200 11.11 6.75 16.21
N ARG A 201 10.06 7.53 15.95
CA ARG A 201 9.83 8.83 16.58
C ARG A 201 9.57 8.74 18.07
N THR A 202 8.69 7.83 18.51
CA THR A 202 8.46 7.61 19.95
C THR A 202 9.74 7.20 20.68
N ALA A 203 10.56 6.35 20.05
CA ALA A 203 11.83 5.91 20.62
C ALA A 203 12.94 6.98 20.61
N ALA A 204 12.74 8.09 19.90
CA ALA A 204 13.67 9.23 19.91
C ALA A 204 13.28 10.31 20.94
N ARG A 205 12.07 10.22 21.51
CA ARG A 205 11.55 11.17 22.52
C ARG A 205 11.71 10.66 23.96
N GLY A 206 11.86 9.35 24.15
CA GLY A 206 12.12 8.73 25.46
C GLY A 206 13.56 8.29 25.58
#